data_AF-A0A1T5GIR9-F1
#
_entry.id   AF-A0A1T5GIR9-F1
#
_cell.length_a   1.000
_cell.length_b   1.000
_cell.length_c   1.000
_cell.angle_alpha   90.00
_cell.angle_beta   90.00
_cell.angle_gamma   90.00
#
_symmetry.space_group_name_H-M   'P 1'
#
loop_
_entity.id
_entity.type
_entity.pdbx_description
1 polymer ?
#
loop_
_entity_poly.entity_id
_entity_poly.type
_entity_poly.pdbx_seq_one_letter_code
_entity_poly.pdbx_strand_id
1 'polypeptide(L)'
;MFNRRHIMKKNLKEAVESKNEHRLMQCLDYRRSDSFDNDCYEYIEKALVGTWHSRHEDLVDTIYLERLTDDRFVDPILNIALDQEQFRWYDDELEATLRKCVHALKTINTEKSNQALRKLENLNNDNVKYALEMWEVK
;
A
#
# COMPACT_ATOMS: atom_id res chain seq x y z
N MET A 1 -18.35 13.24 -20.64
CA MET A 1 -17.62 12.90 -19.40
C MET A 1 -17.08 11.47 -19.54
N PHE A 2 -16.16 11.27 -20.48
CA PHE A 2 -15.61 9.96 -20.84
C PHE A 2 -14.09 10.06 -20.82
N ASN A 3 -13.41 8.98 -20.38
CA ASN A 3 -11.99 8.66 -20.61
C ASN A 3 -10.96 8.87 -19.48
N ARG A 4 -11.30 9.28 -18.24
CA ARG A 4 -10.27 9.42 -17.17
C ARG A 4 -9.83 8.09 -16.53
N ARG A 5 -10.74 7.13 -16.34
CA ARG A 5 -10.43 5.81 -15.75
C ARG A 5 -9.44 4.99 -16.59
N HIS A 6 -9.63 4.97 -17.90
CA HIS A 6 -8.70 4.30 -18.82
C HIS A 6 -7.30 4.94 -18.84
N ILE A 7 -7.20 6.24 -18.57
CA ILE A 7 -5.91 6.95 -18.51
C ILE A 7 -5.13 6.51 -17.26
N MET A 8 -5.77 6.39 -16.09
CA MET A 8 -5.06 5.95 -14.87
C MET A 8 -4.50 4.54 -15.04
N LYS A 9 -5.34 3.57 -15.43
CA LYS A 9 -4.90 2.18 -15.68
C LYS A 9 -3.73 2.13 -16.65
N LYS A 10 -3.83 2.87 -17.77
CA LYS A 10 -2.78 2.91 -18.80
C LYS A 10 -1.47 3.47 -18.24
N ASN A 11 -1.52 4.59 -17.52
CA ASN A 11 -0.31 5.23 -16.98
C ASN A 11 0.36 4.34 -15.92
N LEU A 12 -0.44 3.74 -15.03
CA LEU A 12 0.07 2.84 -14.00
C LEU A 12 0.67 1.58 -14.62
N LYS A 13 -0.01 0.99 -15.62
CA LYS A 13 0.51 -0.12 -16.41
C LYS A 13 1.87 0.23 -17.02
N GLU A 14 1.95 1.34 -17.74
CA GLU A 14 3.19 1.78 -18.37
C GLU A 14 4.31 2.00 -17.34
N ALA A 15 4.02 2.62 -16.20
CA ALA A 15 4.98 2.82 -15.12
C ALA A 15 5.53 1.49 -14.59
N VAL A 16 4.65 0.52 -14.32
CA VAL A 16 5.02 -0.78 -13.76
C VAL A 16 5.77 -1.66 -14.76
N GLU A 17 5.28 -1.77 -15.99
CA GLU A 17 5.90 -2.61 -17.03
C GLU A 17 7.26 -2.07 -17.46
N SER A 18 7.42 -0.74 -17.49
CA SER A 18 8.71 -0.10 -17.78
C SER A 18 9.61 0.07 -16.55
N LYS A 19 9.15 -0.33 -15.36
CA LYS A 19 9.85 -0.13 -14.08
C LYS A 19 10.33 1.31 -13.88
N ASN A 20 9.45 2.27 -14.18
CA ASN A 20 9.77 3.69 -14.14
C ASN A 20 9.21 4.35 -12.88
N GLU A 21 10.09 4.59 -11.90
CA GLU A 21 9.69 5.13 -10.59
C GLU A 21 9.08 6.53 -10.70
N HIS A 22 9.62 7.38 -11.58
CA HIS A 22 9.09 8.73 -11.76
C HIS A 22 7.65 8.71 -12.28
N ARG A 23 7.33 7.82 -13.22
CA ARG A 23 5.96 7.62 -13.70
C ARG A 23 5.05 7.01 -12.63
N LEU A 24 5.57 6.11 -11.81
CA LEU A 24 4.81 5.55 -10.69
C LEU A 24 4.46 6.66 -9.68
N MET A 25 5.44 7.48 -9.29
CA MET A 25 5.23 8.64 -8.42
C MET A 25 4.17 9.60 -8.99
N GLN A 26 4.18 9.85 -10.30
CA GLN A 26 3.15 10.65 -10.95
C GLN A 26 1.76 10.00 -10.90
N CYS A 27 1.64 8.67 -10.81
CA CYS A 27 0.35 8.00 -10.67
C CYS A 27 -0.17 8.11 -9.23
N LEU A 28 0.71 8.04 -8.24
CA LEU A 28 0.39 8.06 -6.80
C LEU A 28 0.19 9.46 -6.21
N ASP A 29 0.38 10.52 -6.99
CA ASP A 29 0.19 11.90 -6.51
C ASP A 29 -1.27 12.17 -6.12
N TYR A 30 -1.52 12.31 -4.81
CA TYR A 30 -2.84 12.55 -4.21
C TYR A 30 -3.53 13.84 -4.69
N ARG A 31 -2.79 14.78 -5.33
CA ARG A 31 -3.37 15.99 -5.92
C ARG A 31 -4.14 15.72 -7.21
N ARG A 32 -4.05 14.50 -7.75
CA ARG A 32 -4.76 14.09 -8.96
C ARG A 32 -6.23 13.89 -8.66
N SER A 33 -7.08 14.22 -9.64
CA SER A 33 -8.51 13.97 -9.57
C SER A 33 -8.92 12.53 -9.96
N ASP A 34 -7.94 11.70 -10.34
CA ASP A 34 -8.18 10.37 -10.90
C ASP A 34 -8.05 9.34 -9.78
N SER A 35 -9.14 8.64 -9.45
CA SER A 35 -9.15 7.57 -8.43
C SER A 35 -8.66 6.24 -9.00
N PHE A 36 -8.16 5.36 -8.14
CA PHE A 36 -7.87 3.98 -8.50
C PHE A 36 -9.15 3.15 -8.48
N ASP A 37 -9.36 2.34 -9.51
CA ASP A 37 -10.44 1.36 -9.57
C ASP A 37 -9.89 -0.07 -9.69
N ASN A 38 -10.79 -1.05 -9.68
CA ASN A 38 -10.43 -2.47 -9.71
C ASN A 38 -9.58 -2.86 -10.93
N ASP A 39 -9.68 -2.08 -12.01
CA ASP A 39 -8.89 -2.26 -13.22
C ASP A 39 -7.40 -1.97 -13.02
N CYS A 40 -7.05 -1.21 -11.98
CA CYS A 40 -5.67 -0.88 -11.61
C CYS A 40 -5.03 -1.91 -10.67
N TYR A 41 -5.83 -2.79 -10.06
CA TYR A 41 -5.40 -3.63 -8.92
C TYR A 41 -4.23 -4.56 -9.26
N GLU A 42 -4.22 -5.14 -10.47
CA GLU A 42 -3.09 -5.96 -10.95
C GLU A 42 -1.77 -5.17 -10.96
N TYR A 43 -1.79 -3.90 -11.36
CA TYR A 43 -0.59 -3.09 -11.44
C TYR A 43 -0.18 -2.52 -10.08
N ILE A 44 -1.14 -2.23 -9.19
CA ILE A 44 -0.85 -1.89 -7.79
C ILE A 44 -0.17 -3.08 -7.10
N GLU A 45 -0.70 -4.30 -7.25
CA GLU A 45 -0.10 -5.52 -6.70
C GLU A 45 1.33 -5.72 -7.21
N LYS A 46 1.56 -5.59 -8.52
CA LYS A 46 2.91 -5.67 -9.12
C LYS A 46 3.86 -4.60 -8.59
N ALA A 47 3.36 -3.40 -8.30
CA ALA A 47 4.16 -2.33 -7.70
C ALA A 47 4.50 -2.64 -6.23
N LEU A 48 3.57 -3.16 -5.43
CA LEU A 48 3.82 -3.54 -4.03
C LEU A 48 4.94 -4.60 -3.91
N VAL A 49 5.04 -5.52 -4.88
CA VAL A 49 6.10 -6.55 -4.91
C VAL A 49 7.40 -6.04 -5.57
N GLY A 50 7.36 -4.84 -6.17
CA GLY A 50 8.41 -4.32 -7.03
C GLY A 50 9.61 -3.74 -6.27
N THR A 51 10.77 -4.38 -6.36
CA THR A 51 12.03 -3.89 -5.75
C THR A 51 12.77 -2.84 -6.61
N TRP A 52 12.11 -2.29 -7.64
CA TRP A 52 12.71 -1.36 -8.61
C TRP A 52 12.43 0.11 -8.30
N HIS A 53 11.70 0.39 -7.23
CA HIS A 53 11.36 1.73 -6.76
C HIS A 53 11.36 1.82 -5.23
N SER A 54 11.31 3.04 -4.71
CA SER A 54 11.22 3.34 -3.28
C SER A 54 9.83 3.79 -2.81
N ARG A 55 8.78 3.59 -3.61
CA ARG A 55 7.42 4.13 -3.41
C ARG A 55 6.49 3.25 -2.56
N HIS A 56 7.02 2.33 -1.74
CA HIS A 56 6.19 1.39 -0.97
C HIS A 56 5.29 2.11 0.04
N GLU A 57 5.82 3.13 0.73
CA GLU A 57 5.02 3.97 1.63
C GLU A 57 3.83 4.62 0.90
N ASP A 58 4.07 5.22 -0.26
CA ASP A 58 3.04 5.87 -1.08
C ASP A 58 1.98 4.86 -1.56
N LEU A 59 2.40 3.64 -1.92
CA LEU A 59 1.50 2.57 -2.36
C LEU A 59 0.57 2.09 -1.24
N VAL A 60 1.10 1.82 -0.04
CA VAL A 60 0.27 1.38 1.09
C VAL A 60 -0.64 2.50 1.60
N ASP A 61 -0.17 3.75 1.55
CA ASP A 61 -1.00 4.92 1.89
C ASP A 61 -2.14 5.10 0.88
N THR A 62 -1.88 4.89 -0.41
CA THR A 62 -2.92 4.91 -1.45
C THR A 62 -4.00 3.87 -1.18
N ILE A 63 -3.63 2.63 -0.81
CA ILE A 63 -4.60 1.58 -0.46
C ILE A 63 -5.48 2.00 0.71
N TYR A 64 -4.88 2.62 1.74
CA TYR A 64 -5.59 3.14 2.90
C TYR A 64 -6.54 4.30 2.54
N LEU A 65 -6.03 5.34 1.88
CA LEU A 65 -6.75 6.58 1.59
C LEU A 65 -7.88 6.39 0.55
N GLU A 66 -7.64 5.60 -0.49
CA GLU A 66 -8.62 5.30 -1.54
C GLU A 66 -9.54 4.12 -1.17
N ARG A 67 -9.34 3.50 0.00
CA ARG A 67 -10.14 2.39 0.52
C ARG A 67 -10.18 1.20 -0.43
N LEU A 68 -9.02 0.78 -0.93
CA LEU A 68 -8.90 -0.36 -1.83
C LEU A 68 -8.98 -1.68 -1.04
N THR A 69 -10.03 -2.47 -1.29
CA THR A 69 -10.33 -3.68 -0.50
C THR A 69 -10.23 -4.93 -1.38
N ASP A 70 -9.04 -5.53 -1.49
CA ASP A 70 -8.82 -6.78 -2.23
C ASP A 70 -7.69 -7.62 -1.59
N ASP A 71 -7.91 -8.93 -1.47
CA ASP A 71 -7.00 -9.87 -0.79
C ASP A 71 -5.65 -10.05 -1.49
N ARG A 72 -5.55 -9.64 -2.76
CA ARG A 72 -4.28 -9.67 -3.50
C ARG A 72 -3.22 -8.75 -2.87
N PHE A 73 -3.65 -7.70 -2.17
CA PHE A 73 -2.72 -6.75 -1.55
C PHE A 73 -2.17 -7.25 -0.21
N VAL A 74 -2.82 -8.22 0.43
CA VAL A 74 -2.51 -8.62 1.81
C VAL A 74 -1.10 -9.17 1.95
N ASP A 75 -0.69 -10.13 1.11
CA ASP A 75 0.65 -10.72 1.22
C ASP A 75 1.75 -9.72 0.84
N PRO A 76 1.62 -8.91 -0.23
CA PRO A 76 2.56 -7.83 -0.50
C PRO A 76 2.68 -6.82 0.65
N ILE A 77 1.56 -6.36 1.25
CA ILE A 77 1.59 -5.43 2.40
C ILE A 77 2.28 -6.08 3.60
N LEU A 78 1.97 -7.35 3.89
CA LEU A 78 2.62 -8.07 4.99
C LEU A 78 4.12 -8.22 4.76
N ASN A 79 4.55 -8.51 3.52
CA ASN A 79 5.98 -8.60 3.19
C ASN A 79 6.68 -7.25 3.36
N ILE A 80 6.08 -6.14 2.92
CA ILE A 80 6.59 -4.78 3.15
C ILE A 80 6.72 -4.52 4.66
N ALA A 81 5.73 -4.91 5.45
CA ALA A 81 5.75 -4.70 6.90
C ALA A 81 6.83 -5.52 7.62
N LEU A 82 7.19 -6.70 7.12
CA LEU A 82 8.14 -7.61 7.76
C LEU A 82 9.60 -7.40 7.31
N ASP A 83 9.82 -6.95 6.07
CA ASP A 83 11.16 -6.76 5.51
C ASP A 83 11.55 -5.28 5.43
N GLN A 84 12.14 -4.80 6.52
CA GLN A 84 12.59 -3.42 6.63
C GLN A 84 13.69 -3.07 5.64
N GLU A 85 14.69 -3.94 5.48
CA GLU A 85 15.87 -3.66 4.67
C GLU A 85 15.50 -3.47 3.20
N GLN A 86 14.55 -4.27 2.70
CA GLN A 86 14.14 -4.22 1.31
C GLN A 86 13.10 -3.12 1.02
N PHE A 87 12.09 -2.96 1.88
CA PHE A 87 10.91 -2.16 1.53
C PHE A 87 10.74 -0.89 2.34
N ARG A 88 11.36 -0.81 3.53
CA ARG A 88 11.17 0.28 4.50
C ARG A 88 12.48 0.94 4.90
N TRP A 89 13.43 1.01 3.99
CA TRP A 89 14.77 1.59 4.22
C TRP A 89 14.78 3.05 4.70
N TYR A 90 13.69 3.79 4.50
CA TYR A 90 13.51 5.17 4.99
C TYR A 90 12.76 5.27 6.32
N ASP A 91 12.24 4.16 6.86
CA ASP A 91 11.58 4.19 8.16
C ASP A 91 12.61 4.53 9.25
N ASP A 92 12.28 5.55 10.03
CA ASP A 92 12.98 5.92 11.25
C ASP A 92 12.31 5.24 12.47
N GLU A 93 12.59 5.73 13.68
CA GLU A 93 12.03 5.22 14.93
C GLU A 93 10.49 5.16 14.95
N LEU A 94 9.82 6.01 14.15
CA LEU A 94 8.35 6.06 14.08
C LEU A 94 7.75 5.03 13.11
N GLU A 95 8.59 4.37 12.31
CA GLU A 95 8.23 3.36 11.31
C GLU A 95 6.95 3.72 10.52
N ALA A 96 6.98 4.87 9.86
CA ALA A 96 5.81 5.41 9.16
C ALA A 96 5.22 4.42 8.14
N THR A 97 6.08 3.72 7.39
CA THR A 97 5.64 2.70 6.42
C THR A 97 5.00 1.51 7.11
N LEU A 98 5.57 1.03 8.24
CA LEU A 98 4.95 -0.04 9.04
C LEU A 98 3.53 0.31 9.46
N ARG A 99 3.36 1.50 10.04
CA ARG A 99 2.06 1.95 10.54
C ARG A 99 1.05 2.06 9.41
N LYS A 100 1.46 2.56 8.25
CA LYS A 100 0.61 2.59 7.05
C LYS A 100 0.26 1.19 6.53
N CYS A 101 1.16 0.21 6.64
CA CYS A 101 0.82 -1.19 6.34
C CYS A 101 -0.30 -1.70 7.27
N VAL A 102 -0.25 -1.39 8.56
CA VAL A 102 -1.33 -1.73 9.51
C VAL A 102 -2.65 -1.06 9.09
N HIS A 103 -2.63 0.23 8.76
CA HIS A 103 -3.83 0.94 8.29
C HIS A 103 -4.41 0.32 7.01
N ALA A 104 -3.55 -0.03 6.03
CA ALA A 104 -3.99 -0.67 4.79
C ALA A 104 -4.61 -2.05 5.03
N LEU A 105 -4.01 -2.89 5.87
CA LEU A 105 -4.57 -4.20 6.24
C LEU A 105 -5.90 -4.09 7.00
N LYS A 106 -6.03 -3.08 7.87
CA LYS A 106 -7.29 -2.75 8.57
C LYS A 106 -8.36 -2.25 7.59
N THR A 107 -8.00 -1.51 6.56
CA THR A 107 -8.93 -1.10 5.49
C THR A 107 -9.46 -2.28 4.69
N ILE A 108 -8.59 -3.24 4.33
CA ILE A 108 -8.99 -4.44 3.56
C ILE A 108 -10.00 -5.29 4.34
N ASN A 109 -9.79 -5.46 5.65
CA ASN A 109 -10.71 -6.10 6.60
C ASN A 109 -11.31 -7.45 6.16
N THR A 110 -10.48 -8.31 5.56
CA THR A 110 -10.84 -9.69 5.25
C THR A 110 -10.28 -10.64 6.31
N GLU A 111 -10.69 -11.90 6.29
CA GLU A 111 -10.07 -12.91 7.17
C GLU A 111 -8.56 -13.01 6.93
N LYS A 112 -8.12 -12.91 5.66
CA LYS A 112 -6.70 -12.93 5.29
C LYS A 112 -5.96 -11.72 5.86
N SER A 113 -6.50 -10.51 5.72
CA SER A 113 -5.85 -9.31 6.27
C SER A 113 -5.83 -9.31 7.80
N ASN A 114 -6.87 -9.84 8.45
CA ASN A 114 -6.92 -10.01 9.90
C ASN A 114 -5.90 -11.04 10.41
N GLN A 115 -5.63 -12.10 9.65
CA GLN A 115 -4.53 -13.03 9.97
C GLN A 115 -3.15 -12.37 9.81
N ALA A 116 -2.96 -11.51 8.80
CA ALA A 116 -1.73 -10.73 8.65
C ALA A 116 -1.52 -9.76 9.82
N LEU A 117 -2.57 -9.07 10.26
CA LEU A 117 -2.52 -8.18 11.44
C LEU A 117 -2.12 -8.93 12.71
N ARG A 118 -2.71 -10.10 12.98
CA ARG A 118 -2.31 -10.95 14.12
C ARG A 118 -0.82 -11.33 14.08
N LYS A 119 -0.24 -11.54 12.89
CA LYS A 119 1.20 -11.79 12.76
C LYS A 119 2.02 -10.56 13.17
N LEU A 120 1.60 -9.36 12.75
CA LEU A 120 2.26 -8.10 13.12
C LEU A 120 2.12 -7.81 14.62
N GLU A 121 0.96 -8.05 15.22
CA GLU A 121 0.73 -7.90 16.66
C GLU A 121 1.70 -8.77 17.49
N ASN A 122 1.93 -10.01 17.04
CA ASN A 122 2.83 -10.95 17.72
C ASN A 122 4.32 -10.53 17.68
N LEU A 123 4.70 -9.53 16.87
CA LEU A 123 6.04 -8.96 16.88
C LEU A 123 6.30 -8.10 18.13
N ASN A 124 5.26 -7.76 18.90
CA ASN A 124 5.32 -6.88 20.06
C ASN A 124 5.90 -5.49 19.77
N ASN A 125 5.83 -5.04 18.52
CA ASN A 125 6.31 -3.74 18.08
C ASN A 125 5.33 -2.62 18.51
N ASP A 126 5.85 -1.55 19.14
CA ASP A 126 5.02 -0.47 19.68
C ASP A 126 4.36 0.40 18.60
N ASN A 127 4.99 0.59 17.45
CA ASN A 127 4.40 1.29 16.30
C ASN A 127 3.20 0.51 15.74
N VAL A 128 3.26 -0.83 15.73
CA VAL A 128 2.11 -1.68 15.36
C VAL A 128 0.95 -1.51 16.34
N LYS A 129 1.22 -1.60 17.65
CA LYS A 129 0.19 -1.41 18.69
C LYS A 129 -0.47 -0.03 18.56
N TYR A 130 0.34 1.02 18.47
CA TYR A 130 -0.13 2.38 18.30
C TYR A 130 -1.05 2.53 17.07
N ALA A 131 -0.65 1.98 15.92
CA ALA A 131 -1.46 2.05 14.70
C ALA A 131 -2.80 1.28 14.81
N LEU A 132 -2.84 0.17 15.57
CA LEU A 132 -4.06 -0.58 15.84
C LEU A 132 -5.00 0.17 16.78
N GLU A 133 -4.48 0.74 17.86
CA GLU A 133 -5.25 1.50 18.86
C GLU A 133 -6.00 2.69 18.22
N MET A 134 -5.44 3.32 17.18
CA MET A 134 -6.12 4.38 16.42
C MET A 134 -7.47 3.95 15.82
N TRP A 135 -7.73 2.64 15.66
CA TRP A 135 -9.00 2.11 15.18
C TRP A 135 -9.98 1.74 16.28
N GLU A 136 -9.52 1.62 17.52
CA GLU A 136 -10.34 1.27 18.69
C GLU A 136 -11.02 2.50 19.30
N VAL A 137 -10.46 3.70 19.07
CA VAL A 137 -10.99 4.99 19.57
C VAL A 137 -12.11 5.54 18.66
N LYS A 138 -13.02 4.69 18.17
CA LYS A 138 -14.15 5.10 17.33
C LYS A 138 -15.50 4.96 18.03
#